data_AF-A0A9P6I5Z4-F1
#
_entry.id   AF-A0A9P6I5Z4-F1
#
_cell.length_a   1.000
_cell.length_b   1.000
_cell.length_c   1.000
_cell.angle_alpha   90.00
_cell.angle_beta   90.00
_cell.angle_gamma   90.00
#
_symmetry.space_group_name_H-M   'P 1'
#
loop_
_entity.id
_entity.type
_entity.pdbx_description
1 polymer ?
#
loop_
_entity_poly.entity_id
_entity_poly.type
_entity_poly.pdbx_seq_one_letter_code
_entity_poly.pdbx_strand_id
1 'polypeptide(L)'
;MPFQYQPLQGEDIRLLAIEPVEGGNSSAPIHCRIEHVDLSAQASSQPFKGQNNVWPEANSTRDVTAIFKDAEDAIALNQAGNDGTLPGDPPPEWNSNDNNLPWRHAWGDFLALSYVWGPPTPVHHIVLEGHQFPVGPNLYQALLHLRQAQRVRQGFKLWIDAICINQEDIAERSAQVGRMRDIYAAAWQVVVWLGPEADDSELAMSALSWIAARNRTPSPYDGFYRESTKIDARPLFIIWGTFKSPLKKAVYKALFSLLSRPYWQRMWILQEVAMARPDAPVVCGKSCLPWRDIHEAALFISNDETRFGRELVGSTRPRILESWSFEFARDRVVQERDWSSERMWNLLTDMTKVQQNQKESTAEVDTRHPFEVLQPLVLARDAKITEEKDRVYGILGIRAIADRVHIVPDYKLPMEVLPIPW
;
A
#
# COMPACT_ATOMS: atom_id res chain seq x y z
N MET A 1 -4.63 -34.13 12.67
CA MET A 1 -5.54 -33.22 13.41
C MET A 1 -5.48 -31.87 12.74
N PRO A 2 -6.60 -31.15 12.56
CA PRO A 2 -6.54 -29.74 12.15
C PRO A 2 -5.94 -28.91 13.28
N PHE A 3 -5.33 -27.79 12.93
CA PHE A 3 -4.88 -26.80 13.91
C PHE A 3 -6.11 -26.27 14.70
N GLN A 4 -5.97 -26.13 16.02
CA GLN A 4 -7.04 -25.64 16.89
C GLN A 4 -6.63 -24.34 17.56
N TYR A 5 -7.43 -23.30 17.37
CA TYR A 5 -7.23 -22.01 18.01
C TYR A 5 -7.54 -22.10 19.51
N GLN A 6 -6.63 -21.59 20.34
CA GLN A 6 -6.93 -21.32 21.74
C GLN A 6 -7.69 -19.98 21.84
N PRO A 7 -8.75 -19.86 22.65
CA PRO A 7 -9.50 -18.61 22.79
C PRO A 7 -8.62 -17.43 23.21
N LEU A 8 -8.88 -16.26 22.66
CA LEU A 8 -8.27 -14.99 23.11
C LEU A 8 -8.99 -14.48 24.36
N GLN A 9 -8.24 -13.85 25.27
CA GLN A 9 -8.79 -13.24 26.48
C GLN A 9 -8.50 -11.74 26.50
N GLY A 10 -9.49 -10.92 26.86
CA GLY A 10 -9.32 -9.47 26.98
C GLY A 10 -8.70 -8.82 25.73
N GLU A 11 -7.53 -8.20 25.92
CA GLU A 11 -6.80 -7.48 24.89
C GLU A 11 -5.74 -8.35 24.16
N ASP A 12 -5.80 -9.67 24.30
CA ASP A 12 -4.86 -10.55 23.62
C ASP A 12 -5.02 -10.50 22.10
N ILE A 13 -3.90 -10.67 21.40
CA ILE A 13 -3.82 -10.95 19.98
C ILE A 13 -2.91 -12.15 19.73
N ARG A 14 -3.05 -12.79 18.56
CA ARG A 14 -2.12 -13.82 18.11
C ARG A 14 -1.09 -13.23 17.16
N LEU A 15 0.16 -13.61 17.33
CA LEU A 15 1.26 -13.25 16.43
C LEU A 15 1.90 -14.50 15.86
N LEU A 16 2.23 -14.45 14.57
CA LEU A 16 2.87 -15.52 13.83
C LEU A 16 4.39 -15.30 13.82
N ALA A 17 5.15 -16.25 14.36
CA ALA A 17 6.59 -16.29 14.25
C ALA A 17 6.99 -17.28 13.14
N ILE A 18 7.69 -16.82 12.11
CA ILE A 18 8.24 -17.70 11.07
C ILE A 18 9.55 -18.28 11.57
N GLU A 19 9.69 -19.60 11.53
CA GLU A 19 10.92 -20.28 11.94
C GLU A 19 12.04 -20.09 10.90
N PRO A 20 13.29 -19.89 11.35
CA PRO A 20 14.43 -19.76 10.45
C PRO A 20 14.65 -21.05 9.67
N VAL A 21 15.01 -20.92 8.39
CA VAL A 21 15.33 -22.08 7.55
C VAL A 21 16.73 -22.59 7.88
N GLU A 22 16.82 -23.79 8.45
CA GLU A 22 18.10 -24.49 8.60
C GLU A 22 18.71 -24.77 7.21
N GLY A 23 19.94 -24.32 6.98
CA GLY A 23 20.69 -24.62 5.73
C GLY A 23 20.31 -23.79 4.49
N GLY A 24 19.49 -22.73 4.62
CA GLY A 24 19.28 -21.75 3.55
C GLY A 24 18.48 -22.22 2.33
N ASN A 25 17.83 -23.40 2.40
CA ASN A 25 17.03 -23.91 1.28
C ASN A 25 15.70 -23.16 1.14
N SER A 26 15.58 -22.28 0.15
CA SER A 26 14.36 -21.50 -0.10
C SER A 26 13.13 -22.33 -0.45
N SER A 27 13.29 -23.59 -0.86
CA SER A 27 12.17 -24.51 -1.15
C SER A 27 11.63 -25.25 0.07
N ALA A 28 12.27 -25.10 1.24
CA ALA A 28 11.80 -25.72 2.47
C ALA A 28 10.39 -25.20 2.85
N PRO A 29 9.53 -26.07 3.41
CA PRO A 29 8.22 -25.67 3.92
C PRO A 29 8.33 -24.45 4.87
N ILE A 30 7.28 -23.63 4.92
CA ILE A 30 7.22 -22.51 5.85
C ILE A 30 6.70 -23.04 7.18
N HIS A 31 7.59 -23.14 8.17
CA HIS A 31 7.24 -23.49 9.54
C HIS A 31 6.95 -22.22 10.34
N CYS A 32 5.84 -22.22 11.05
CA CYS A 32 5.37 -21.11 11.84
C CYS A 32 4.90 -21.57 13.22
N ARG A 33 5.11 -20.69 14.20
CA ARG A 33 4.54 -20.80 15.55
C ARG A 33 3.59 -19.63 15.80
N ILE A 34 2.60 -19.86 16.65
CA ILE A 34 1.63 -18.85 17.06
C ILE A 34 1.85 -18.50 18.52
N GLU A 35 1.89 -17.21 18.82
CA GLU A 35 2.11 -16.71 20.17
C GLU A 35 0.96 -15.79 20.57
N HIS A 36 0.42 -16.01 21.76
CA HIS A 36 -0.57 -15.13 22.36
C HIS A 36 0.16 -14.02 23.12
N VAL A 37 -0.18 -12.76 22.82
CA VAL A 37 0.42 -11.61 23.49
C VAL A 37 -0.65 -10.61 23.90
N ASP A 38 -0.46 -9.98 25.05
CA ASP A 38 -1.28 -8.88 25.52
C ASP A 38 -0.79 -7.58 24.86
N LEU A 39 -1.65 -6.98 24.04
CA LEU A 39 -1.35 -5.73 23.31
C LEU A 39 -1.30 -4.51 24.25
N SER A 40 -1.93 -4.60 25.43
CA SER A 40 -1.95 -3.53 26.43
C SER A 40 -0.66 -3.43 27.26
N ALA A 41 0.24 -4.42 27.13
CA ALA A 41 1.50 -4.46 27.86
C ALA A 41 2.39 -3.25 27.53
N GLN A 42 2.89 -2.58 28.58
CA GLN A 42 3.69 -1.36 28.45
C GLN A 42 4.93 -1.57 27.57
N ALA A 43 5.11 -0.66 26.61
CA ALA A 43 6.33 -0.57 25.82
C ALA A 43 7.49 0.00 26.65
N SER A 44 8.69 -0.52 26.45
CA SER A 44 9.92 0.03 27.03
C SER A 44 10.19 1.43 26.46
N SER A 45 10.65 2.34 27.33
CA SER A 45 11.09 3.68 26.94
C SER A 45 12.57 3.73 26.52
N GLN A 46 13.28 2.60 26.58
CA GLN A 46 14.69 2.51 26.18
C GLN A 46 14.83 2.38 24.66
N PRO A 47 16.02 2.66 24.08
CA PRO A 47 16.29 2.35 22.69
C PRO A 47 16.01 0.88 22.39
N PHE A 48 15.31 0.61 21.29
CA PHE A 48 14.82 -0.72 20.95
C PHE A 48 15.13 -1.08 19.49
N LYS A 49 15.07 -2.38 19.18
CA LYS A 49 15.29 -2.89 17.81
C LYS A 49 14.38 -2.20 16.79
N GLY A 50 14.96 -1.64 15.75
CA GLY A 50 14.22 -0.98 14.69
C GLY A 50 13.65 0.38 15.07
N GLN A 51 14.15 1.06 16.10
CA GLN A 51 13.63 2.36 16.54
C GLN A 51 13.51 3.42 15.44
N ASN A 52 14.39 3.38 14.43
CA ASN A 52 14.37 4.30 13.29
C ASN A 52 13.46 3.86 12.13
N ASN A 53 12.69 2.77 12.31
CA ASN A 53 11.72 2.25 11.33
C ASN A 53 12.31 1.91 9.96
N VAL A 54 13.62 1.68 9.91
CA VAL A 54 14.33 1.34 8.68
C VAL A 54 13.89 -0.05 8.23
N TRP A 55 13.31 -0.10 7.03
CA TRP A 55 13.16 -1.32 6.26
C TRP A 55 14.33 -1.44 5.27
N PRO A 56 15.32 -2.30 5.53
CA PRO A 56 16.59 -2.30 4.79
C PRO A 56 16.44 -2.45 3.28
N GLU A 57 15.50 -3.29 2.85
CA GLU A 57 15.26 -3.61 1.45
C GLU A 57 14.64 -2.43 0.66
N ALA A 58 14.06 -1.45 1.36
CA ALA A 58 13.47 -0.27 0.72
C ALA A 58 14.52 0.65 0.08
N ASN A 59 15.75 0.63 0.61
CA ASN A 59 16.88 1.44 0.14
C ASN A 59 17.73 0.75 -0.93
N SER A 60 17.27 -0.38 -1.48
CA SER A 60 17.99 -1.10 -2.53
C SER A 60 18.19 -0.24 -3.78
N THR A 61 19.41 -0.25 -4.33
CA THR A 61 19.74 0.45 -5.58
C THR A 61 18.94 -0.15 -6.73
N ARG A 62 18.32 0.70 -7.55
CA ARG A 62 17.52 0.28 -8.70
C ARG A 62 18.16 0.78 -9.99
N ASP A 63 18.05 -0.03 -11.04
CA ASP A 63 18.40 0.41 -12.38
C ASP A 63 17.30 1.33 -12.92
N VAL A 64 17.51 2.63 -12.75
CA VAL A 64 16.65 3.67 -13.31
C VAL A 64 16.98 3.99 -14.77
N THR A 65 18.07 3.47 -15.34
CA THR A 65 18.42 3.76 -16.75
C THR A 65 17.47 3.06 -17.71
N ALA A 66 16.96 1.89 -17.33
CA ALA A 66 16.03 1.09 -18.12
C ALA A 66 14.70 1.80 -18.43
N ILE A 67 14.31 2.84 -17.67
CA ILE A 67 13.03 3.55 -17.84
C ILE A 67 13.05 4.54 -19.02
N PHE A 68 14.22 5.03 -19.43
CA PHE A 68 14.36 6.05 -20.46
C PHE A 68 14.47 5.46 -21.87
N LYS A 69 14.03 6.21 -22.88
CA LYS A 69 14.16 5.83 -24.29
C LYS A 69 15.61 5.81 -24.75
N ASP A 70 16.35 6.86 -24.42
CA ASP A 70 17.72 7.09 -24.86
C ASP A 70 18.64 7.33 -23.66
N ALA A 71 19.92 6.94 -23.79
CA ALA A 71 20.91 7.09 -22.73
C ALA A 71 21.19 8.56 -22.37
N GLU A 72 21.06 9.47 -23.33
CA GLU A 72 21.20 10.92 -23.12
C GLU A 72 20.14 11.46 -22.16
N ASP A 73 18.88 11.04 -22.31
CA ASP A 73 17.79 11.41 -21.39
C ASP A 73 18.06 10.88 -19.98
N ALA A 74 18.55 9.64 -19.88
CA ALA A 74 18.92 9.06 -18.60
C ALA A 74 20.02 9.86 -17.91
N ILE A 75 21.05 10.30 -18.64
CA ILE A 75 22.15 11.09 -18.08
C ILE A 75 21.65 12.49 -17.68
N ALA A 76 21.00 13.21 -18.60
CA ALA A 76 20.57 14.59 -18.39
C ALA A 76 19.57 14.71 -17.23
N LEU A 77 18.57 13.84 -17.18
CA LEU A 77 17.50 13.92 -16.18
C LEU A 77 17.91 13.36 -14.82
N ASN A 78 18.92 12.48 -14.76
CA ASN A 78 19.51 12.05 -13.49
C ASN A 78 20.50 13.10 -12.95
N GLN A 79 21.22 13.82 -13.80
CA GLN A 79 22.12 14.91 -13.38
C GLN A 79 21.35 16.14 -12.89
N ALA A 80 20.22 16.48 -13.52
CA ALA A 80 19.35 17.59 -13.09
C ALA A 80 18.72 17.39 -11.70
N GLY A 81 18.66 16.15 -11.20
CA GLY A 81 18.27 15.83 -9.82
C GLY A 81 19.43 15.78 -8.82
N ASN A 82 20.66 15.94 -9.30
CA ASN A 82 21.91 15.76 -8.54
C ASN A 82 22.68 17.07 -8.34
N ASP A 83 22.06 18.22 -8.60
CA ASP A 83 22.61 19.55 -8.28
C ASP A 83 22.57 19.76 -6.75
N GLY A 84 23.47 19.04 -6.07
CA GLY A 84 24.08 19.43 -4.81
C GLY A 84 23.29 19.28 -3.50
N THR A 85 21.97 19.11 -3.50
CA THR A 85 21.22 18.90 -2.24
C THR A 85 19.92 18.14 -2.48
N LEU A 86 19.87 16.86 -2.08
CA LEU A 86 18.62 16.29 -1.58
C LEU A 86 18.22 17.14 -0.37
N PRO A 87 17.06 17.82 -0.34
CA PRO A 87 16.57 18.39 0.89
C PRO A 87 16.05 17.22 1.74
N GLY A 88 16.91 16.73 2.63
CA GLY A 88 16.58 15.65 3.55
C GLY A 88 17.81 14.83 3.93
N ASP A 89 17.86 14.41 5.19
CA ASP A 89 18.89 13.49 5.68
C ASP A 89 18.99 12.26 4.76
N PRO A 90 20.20 11.71 4.54
CA PRO A 90 20.34 10.43 3.85
C PRO A 90 19.39 9.40 4.48
N PRO A 91 18.74 8.54 3.67
CA PRO A 91 17.79 7.58 4.21
C PRO A 91 18.47 6.77 5.31
N PRO A 92 17.84 6.63 6.49
CA PRO A 92 18.51 6.04 7.64
C PRO A 92 19.03 4.65 7.29
N GLU A 93 20.33 4.46 7.48
CA GLU A 93 21.00 3.20 7.16
C GLU A 93 20.67 2.13 8.19
N TRP A 94 20.61 0.89 7.73
CA TRP A 94 20.51 -0.25 8.64
C TRP A 94 21.77 -0.34 9.51
N ASN A 95 21.59 -0.28 10.83
CA ASN A 95 22.67 -0.46 11.79
C ASN A 95 22.74 -1.93 12.22
N SER A 96 23.84 -2.63 11.93
CA SER A 96 24.02 -4.03 12.34
C SER A 96 24.00 -4.24 13.86
N ASN A 97 24.29 -3.20 14.65
CA ASN A 97 24.18 -3.23 16.11
C ASN A 97 22.73 -3.26 16.61
N ASP A 98 21.75 -3.02 15.74
CA ASP A 98 20.32 -3.08 16.06
C ASP A 98 19.92 -4.46 16.61
N ASN A 99 20.62 -5.52 16.23
CA ASN A 99 20.41 -6.87 16.79
C ASN A 99 20.65 -6.98 18.30
N ASN A 100 21.48 -6.11 18.86
CA ASN A 100 21.86 -6.11 20.27
C ASN A 100 20.91 -5.28 21.15
N LEU A 101 20.01 -4.51 20.55
CA LEU A 101 19.05 -3.70 21.29
C LEU A 101 17.94 -4.59 21.88
N PRO A 102 17.30 -4.20 22.99
CA PRO A 102 16.11 -4.88 23.50
C PRO A 102 14.91 -4.68 22.57
N TRP A 103 13.89 -5.52 22.75
CA TRP A 103 12.60 -5.34 22.07
C TRP A 103 11.76 -4.25 22.73
N ARG A 104 10.84 -3.66 21.96
CA ARG A 104 9.88 -2.66 22.47
C ARG A 104 8.95 -3.27 23.53
N HIS A 105 8.53 -4.52 23.38
CA HIS A 105 7.77 -5.26 24.38
C HIS A 105 8.56 -6.49 24.86
N ALA A 106 8.27 -6.95 26.08
CA ALA A 106 8.95 -8.12 26.66
C ALA A 106 8.78 -9.39 25.81
N TRP A 107 7.64 -9.52 25.13
CA TRP A 107 7.35 -10.61 24.21
C TRP A 107 7.92 -10.41 22.80
N GLY A 108 8.58 -9.28 22.50
CA GLY A 108 9.11 -8.99 21.17
C GLY A 108 8.42 -7.80 20.50
N ASP A 109 8.40 -7.80 19.18
CA ASP A 109 7.68 -6.81 18.37
C ASP A 109 7.14 -7.46 17.09
N PHE A 110 6.23 -6.78 16.40
CA PHE A 110 5.52 -7.34 15.26
C PHE A 110 5.29 -6.38 14.11
N LEU A 111 5.15 -6.97 12.92
CA LEU A 111 4.75 -6.34 11.67
C LEU A 111 3.29 -6.69 11.40
N ALA A 112 2.48 -5.74 10.95
CA ALA A 112 1.14 -6.05 10.44
C ALA A 112 1.19 -6.18 8.92
N LEU A 113 0.68 -7.28 8.37
CA LEU A 113 0.62 -7.48 6.93
C LEU A 113 -0.66 -6.84 6.36
N SER A 114 -0.49 -6.03 5.31
CA SER A 114 -1.56 -5.47 4.51
C SER A 114 -1.51 -6.08 3.11
N TYR A 115 -2.47 -6.94 2.76
CA TYR A 115 -2.42 -7.70 1.51
C TYR A 115 -3.81 -8.10 1.00
N VAL A 116 -3.92 -8.37 -0.31
CA VAL A 116 -5.19 -8.85 -0.90
C VAL A 116 -5.45 -10.31 -0.58
N TRP A 117 -6.60 -10.60 -0.01
CA TRP A 117 -7.12 -11.96 0.02
C TRP A 117 -7.36 -12.43 -1.42
N GLY A 118 -6.56 -13.39 -1.86
CA GLY A 118 -6.67 -13.97 -3.19
C GLY A 118 -7.86 -14.93 -3.30
N PRO A 119 -8.07 -15.52 -4.48
CA PRO A 119 -9.02 -16.62 -4.60
C PRO A 119 -8.65 -17.75 -3.62
N PRO A 120 -9.64 -18.47 -3.06
CA PRO A 120 -9.38 -19.56 -2.12
C PRO A 120 -8.62 -20.73 -2.74
N THR A 121 -8.51 -20.77 -4.08
CA THR A 121 -7.84 -21.82 -4.84
C THR A 121 -6.86 -21.23 -5.86
N PRO A 122 -5.70 -21.87 -6.11
CA PRO A 122 -5.20 -23.09 -5.45
C PRO A 122 -4.79 -22.83 -4.00
N VAL A 123 -5.05 -23.80 -3.12
CA VAL A 123 -4.64 -23.75 -1.70
C VAL A 123 -3.18 -24.17 -1.59
N HIS A 124 -2.37 -23.35 -0.93
CA HIS A 124 -1.04 -23.73 -0.47
C HIS A 124 -1.09 -24.10 1.01
N HIS A 125 -0.10 -24.83 1.50
CA HIS A 125 -0.02 -25.22 2.90
C HIS A 125 1.26 -24.70 3.53
N ILE A 126 1.12 -24.18 4.75
CA ILE A 126 2.22 -23.92 5.68
C ILE A 126 2.13 -24.90 6.85
N VAL A 127 3.20 -25.01 7.63
CA VAL A 127 3.21 -25.82 8.87
C VAL A 127 3.02 -24.86 10.04
N LEU A 128 1.85 -24.87 10.68
CA LEU A 128 1.53 -24.05 11.86
C LEU A 128 1.45 -24.95 13.09
N GLU A 129 2.33 -24.75 14.07
CA GLU A 129 2.40 -25.60 15.29
C GLU A 129 2.43 -27.10 14.96
N GLY A 130 3.20 -27.49 13.93
CA GLY A 130 3.30 -28.88 13.45
C GLY A 130 2.13 -29.40 12.61
N HIS A 131 1.09 -28.58 12.38
CA HIS A 131 -0.09 -28.95 11.60
C HIS A 131 -0.08 -28.31 10.21
N GLN A 132 -0.61 -29.01 9.21
CA GLN A 132 -0.83 -28.40 7.89
C GLN A 132 -1.95 -27.37 7.99
N PHE A 133 -1.64 -26.12 7.63
CA PHE A 133 -2.58 -25.01 7.65
C PHE A 133 -2.76 -24.43 6.23
N PRO A 134 -4.00 -24.37 5.71
CA PRO A 134 -4.25 -23.89 4.37
C PRO A 134 -4.12 -22.36 4.30
N VAL A 135 -3.44 -21.87 3.27
CA VAL A 135 -3.32 -20.44 2.96
C VAL A 135 -3.57 -20.19 1.48
N GLY A 136 -4.16 -19.03 1.17
CA GLY A 136 -4.33 -18.60 -0.22
C GLY A 136 -2.99 -18.36 -0.92
N PRO A 137 -2.96 -18.41 -2.26
CA PRO A 137 -1.71 -18.34 -3.02
C PRO A 137 -0.99 -17.01 -2.84
N ASN A 138 -1.74 -15.90 -2.75
CA ASN A 138 -1.14 -14.58 -2.53
C ASN A 138 -0.46 -14.48 -1.14
N LEU A 139 -1.10 -15.02 -0.10
CA LEU A 139 -0.54 -15.03 1.25
C LEU A 139 0.69 -15.94 1.33
N TYR A 140 0.66 -17.10 0.68
CA TYR A 140 1.81 -17.99 0.61
C TYR A 140 3.04 -17.30 -0.01
N GLN A 141 2.84 -16.58 -1.13
CA GLN A 141 3.91 -15.81 -1.76
C GLN A 141 4.41 -14.67 -0.87
N ALA A 142 3.51 -13.97 -0.16
CA ALA A 142 3.89 -12.94 0.81
C ALA A 142 4.77 -13.53 1.92
N LEU A 143 4.37 -14.66 2.51
CA LEU A 143 5.14 -15.35 3.56
C LEU A 143 6.52 -15.81 3.08
N LEU A 144 6.63 -16.31 1.84
CA LEU A 144 7.93 -16.68 1.25
C LEU A 144 8.89 -15.49 1.16
N HIS A 145 8.39 -14.32 0.73
CA HIS A 145 9.19 -13.10 0.64
C HIS A 145 9.53 -12.54 2.03
N LEU A 146 8.53 -12.46 2.92
CA LEU A 146 8.72 -11.96 4.29
C LEU A 146 9.70 -12.81 5.09
N ARG A 147 9.70 -14.14 4.91
CA ARG A 147 10.70 -15.04 5.54
C ARG A 147 12.14 -14.65 5.22
N GLN A 148 12.38 -14.01 4.07
CA GLN A 148 13.71 -13.56 3.65
C GLN A 148 14.05 -12.14 4.14
N ALA A 149 13.05 -11.36 4.53
CA ALA A 149 13.24 -9.97 4.95
C ALA A 149 14.06 -9.86 6.23
N GLN A 150 14.96 -8.88 6.30
CA GLN A 150 15.91 -8.71 7.40
C GLN A 150 15.21 -8.57 8.76
N ARG A 151 14.11 -7.80 8.82
CA ARG A 151 13.33 -7.62 10.06
C ARG A 151 12.70 -8.92 10.55
N VAL A 152 12.14 -9.74 9.66
CA VAL A 152 11.57 -11.04 10.03
C VAL A 152 12.67 -12.00 10.48
N ARG A 153 13.82 -12.02 9.80
CA ARG A 153 14.99 -12.82 10.21
C ARG A 153 15.61 -12.37 11.53
N GLN A 154 15.46 -11.10 11.90
CA GLN A 154 15.84 -10.56 13.21
C GLN A 154 14.90 -11.03 14.34
N GLY A 155 13.75 -11.61 14.01
CA GLY A 155 12.77 -12.17 14.95
C GLY A 155 11.51 -11.32 15.10
N PHE A 156 11.26 -10.34 14.23
CA PHE A 156 9.96 -9.66 14.20
C PHE A 156 8.86 -10.67 13.85
N LYS A 157 7.79 -10.65 14.62
CA LYS A 157 6.61 -11.48 14.40
C LYS A 157 5.69 -10.83 13.37
N LEU A 158 4.71 -11.57 12.86
CA LEU A 158 3.73 -11.08 11.90
C LEU A 158 2.32 -11.15 12.50
N TRP A 159 1.54 -10.09 12.34
CA TRP A 159 0.10 -10.15 12.48
C TRP A 159 -0.52 -10.21 11.08
N ILE A 160 -1.27 -11.27 10.83
CA ILE A 160 -1.92 -11.55 9.56
C ILE A 160 -3.36 -11.95 9.87
N ASP A 161 -4.32 -11.11 9.54
CA ASP A 161 -5.76 -11.32 9.81
C ASP A 161 -6.25 -12.74 9.48
N ALA A 162 -5.88 -13.28 8.33
CA ALA A 162 -6.30 -14.62 7.88
C ALA A 162 -5.74 -15.79 8.72
N ILE A 163 -4.70 -15.57 9.53
CA ILE A 163 -4.07 -16.60 10.37
C ILE A 163 -4.25 -16.29 11.87
N CYS A 164 -4.08 -15.03 12.26
CA CYS A 164 -4.09 -14.60 13.66
C CYS A 164 -5.51 -14.52 14.25
N ILE A 165 -6.53 -14.38 13.40
CA ILE A 165 -7.94 -14.39 13.77
C ILE A 165 -8.53 -15.75 13.39
N ASN A 166 -9.26 -16.37 14.30
CA ASN A 166 -10.06 -17.55 14.00
C ASN A 166 -11.27 -17.15 13.15
N GLN A 167 -11.13 -17.26 11.83
CA GLN A 167 -12.15 -16.86 10.86
C GLN A 167 -13.46 -17.67 10.97
N GLU A 168 -13.41 -18.86 11.57
CA GLU A 168 -14.58 -19.72 11.80
C GLU A 168 -15.38 -19.32 13.04
N ASP A 169 -14.78 -18.58 13.99
CA ASP A 169 -15.46 -18.02 15.15
C ASP A 169 -15.93 -16.58 14.85
N ILE A 170 -17.21 -16.45 14.49
CA ILE A 170 -17.83 -15.14 14.15
C ILE A 170 -17.73 -14.15 15.33
N ALA A 171 -17.79 -14.63 16.58
CA ALA A 171 -17.69 -13.76 17.75
C ALA A 171 -16.27 -13.20 17.89
N GLU A 172 -15.26 -14.07 17.77
CA GLU A 172 -13.87 -13.65 17.75
C GLU A 172 -13.59 -12.69 16.57
N ARG A 173 -14.04 -13.05 15.36
CA ARG A 173 -13.89 -12.24 14.16
C ARG A 173 -14.48 -10.84 14.34
N SER A 174 -15.69 -10.73 14.87
CA SER A 174 -16.34 -9.43 15.11
C SER A 174 -15.56 -8.59 16.13
N ALA A 175 -15.11 -9.21 17.23
CA ALA A 175 -14.30 -8.53 18.25
C ALA A 175 -12.95 -8.05 17.69
N GLN A 176 -12.25 -8.89 16.91
CA GLN A 176 -10.96 -8.54 16.30
C GLN A 176 -11.10 -7.46 15.22
N VAL A 177 -12.18 -7.49 14.42
CA VAL A 177 -12.48 -6.42 13.45
C VAL A 177 -12.69 -5.07 14.16
N GLY A 178 -13.38 -5.07 15.32
CA GLY A 178 -13.50 -3.88 16.17
C GLY A 178 -12.15 -3.33 16.67
N ARG A 179 -11.10 -4.16 16.70
CA ARG A 179 -9.75 -3.83 17.19
C ARG A 179 -8.73 -3.63 16.06
N MET A 180 -9.12 -3.74 14.78
CA MET A 180 -8.16 -3.64 13.66
C MET A 180 -7.36 -2.34 13.69
N ARG A 181 -8.02 -1.20 13.95
CA ARG A 181 -7.33 0.10 14.07
C ARG A 181 -6.18 0.02 15.07
N ASP A 182 -6.46 -0.46 16.27
CA ASP A 182 -5.51 -0.45 17.38
C ASP A 182 -4.37 -1.45 17.14
N ILE A 183 -4.66 -2.59 16.51
CA ILE A 183 -3.64 -3.59 16.14
C ILE A 183 -2.67 -3.03 15.09
N TYR A 184 -3.18 -2.43 14.00
CA TYR A 184 -2.34 -1.83 12.98
C TYR A 184 -1.56 -0.61 13.51
N ALA A 185 -2.17 0.19 14.40
CA ALA A 185 -1.50 1.31 15.04
C ALA A 185 -0.39 0.87 16.02
N ALA A 186 -0.59 -0.25 16.72
CA ALA A 186 0.38 -0.81 17.66
C ALA A 186 1.56 -1.51 16.97
N ALA A 187 1.38 -2.00 15.74
CA ALA A 187 2.44 -2.64 14.96
C ALA A 187 3.69 -1.76 14.86
N TRP A 188 4.87 -2.38 14.86
CA TRP A 188 6.11 -1.63 14.62
C TRP A 188 6.10 -1.00 13.23
N GLN A 189 5.60 -1.75 12.24
CA GLN A 189 5.40 -1.26 10.89
C GLN A 189 4.32 -2.06 10.19
N VAL A 190 3.59 -1.41 9.29
CA VAL A 190 2.67 -2.07 8.37
C VAL A 190 3.41 -2.40 7.08
N VAL A 191 3.43 -3.67 6.69
CA VAL A 191 4.05 -4.11 5.44
C VAL A 191 2.96 -4.27 4.39
N VAL A 192 3.02 -3.46 3.34
CA VAL A 192 2.08 -3.50 2.22
C VAL A 192 2.60 -4.49 1.19
N TRP A 193 1.85 -5.55 0.92
CA TRP A 193 2.18 -6.55 -0.10
C TRP A 193 1.25 -6.41 -1.31
N LEU A 194 1.81 -5.91 -2.42
CA LEU A 194 1.11 -5.71 -3.69
C LEU A 194 0.98 -7.00 -4.52
N GLY A 195 1.62 -8.09 -4.12
CA GLY A 195 1.65 -9.35 -4.86
C GLY A 195 3.03 -9.66 -5.48
N PRO A 196 3.15 -10.84 -6.11
CA PRO A 196 4.37 -11.23 -6.81
C PRO A 196 4.69 -10.30 -7.98
N GLU A 197 5.89 -10.48 -8.53
CA GLU A 197 6.33 -9.78 -9.74
C GLU A 197 5.46 -10.19 -10.93
N ALA A 198 4.89 -9.22 -11.62
CA ALA A 198 4.03 -9.40 -12.79
C ALA A 198 3.85 -8.07 -13.52
N ASP A 199 3.52 -8.13 -14.82
CA ASP A 199 3.18 -6.95 -15.65
C ASP A 199 4.23 -5.84 -15.60
N ASP A 200 5.51 -6.23 -15.68
CA ASP A 200 6.67 -5.32 -15.61
C ASP A 200 6.74 -4.52 -14.29
N SER A 201 6.25 -5.09 -13.18
CA SER A 201 6.20 -4.39 -11.90
C SER A 201 7.57 -3.92 -11.39
N GLU A 202 8.66 -4.62 -11.69
CA GLU A 202 10.01 -4.13 -11.35
C GLU A 202 10.33 -2.80 -12.07
N LEU A 203 10.00 -2.71 -13.36
CA LEU A 203 10.13 -1.47 -14.14
C LEU A 203 9.24 -0.36 -13.57
N ALA A 204 8.01 -0.69 -13.15
CA ALA A 204 7.10 0.25 -12.50
C ALA A 204 7.66 0.76 -11.16
N MET A 205 8.22 -0.13 -10.33
CA MET A 205 8.84 0.23 -9.05
C MET A 205 10.08 1.11 -9.25
N SER A 206 10.94 0.81 -10.24
CA SER A 206 12.06 1.68 -10.62
C SER A 206 11.58 3.06 -11.09
N ALA A 207 10.50 3.11 -11.89
CA ALA A 207 9.92 4.37 -12.34
C ALA A 207 9.32 5.18 -11.18
N LEU A 208 8.56 4.56 -10.26
CA LEU A 208 8.03 5.24 -9.08
C LEU A 208 9.15 5.81 -8.21
N SER A 209 10.22 5.03 -7.99
CA SER A 209 11.41 5.50 -7.24
C SER A 209 12.03 6.74 -7.88
N TRP A 210 12.21 6.71 -9.20
CA TRP A 210 12.78 7.82 -9.94
C TRP A 210 11.88 9.07 -9.96
N ILE A 211 10.58 8.88 -10.22
CA ILE A 211 9.59 9.97 -10.21
C ILE A 211 9.52 10.61 -8.81
N ALA A 212 9.53 9.80 -7.75
CA ALA A 212 9.52 10.29 -6.37
C ALA A 212 10.73 11.17 -6.06
N ALA A 213 11.94 10.72 -6.45
CA ALA A 213 13.15 11.52 -6.30
C ALA A 213 13.07 12.83 -7.09
N ARG A 214 12.49 12.79 -8.28
CA ARG A 214 12.32 13.98 -9.12
C ARG A 214 11.26 14.94 -8.61
N ASN A 215 10.16 14.46 -8.02
CA ASN A 215 9.12 15.31 -7.45
C ASN A 215 9.63 16.16 -6.28
N ARG A 216 10.72 15.74 -5.63
CA ARG A 216 11.38 16.48 -4.55
C ARG A 216 12.24 17.65 -5.03
N THR A 217 12.50 17.77 -6.32
CA THR A 217 13.26 18.91 -6.85
C THR A 217 12.36 20.16 -6.94
N PRO A 218 12.91 21.38 -6.90
CA PRO A 218 12.11 22.61 -6.98
C PRO A 218 11.30 22.73 -8.29
N SER A 219 11.80 22.12 -9.38
CA SER A 219 11.19 22.18 -10.71
C SER A 219 11.08 20.77 -11.33
N PRO A 220 10.15 19.92 -10.85
CA PRO A 220 10.09 18.50 -11.25
C PRO A 220 9.89 18.27 -12.77
N TYR A 221 9.30 19.22 -13.47
CA TYR A 221 8.98 19.09 -14.89
C TYR A 221 10.02 19.73 -15.83
N ASP A 222 11.01 20.44 -15.30
CA ASP A 222 11.98 21.18 -16.12
C ASP A 222 12.88 20.24 -16.93
N GLY A 223 12.93 20.45 -18.24
CA GLY A 223 13.63 19.55 -19.18
C GLY A 223 13.04 18.14 -19.30
N PHE A 224 11.97 17.79 -18.57
CA PHE A 224 11.37 16.45 -18.63
C PHE A 224 10.71 16.21 -20.00
N TYR A 225 9.91 17.16 -20.48
CA TYR A 225 9.26 17.06 -21.78
C TYR A 225 10.05 17.80 -22.86
N ARG A 226 10.20 17.15 -24.03
CA ARG A 226 10.66 17.83 -25.24
C ARG A 226 9.45 18.31 -26.04
N GLU A 227 9.41 19.60 -26.35
CA GLU A 227 8.39 20.14 -27.26
C GLU A 227 8.54 19.51 -28.65
N SER A 228 7.41 19.17 -29.26
CA SER A 228 7.35 18.64 -30.61
C SER A 228 6.10 19.18 -31.30
N THR A 229 6.22 19.56 -32.55
CA THR A 229 5.06 19.93 -33.37
C THR A 229 4.61 18.73 -34.19
N LYS A 230 3.32 18.39 -34.13
CA LYS A 230 2.70 17.52 -35.15
C LYS A 230 1.83 18.38 -36.07
N ILE A 231 2.02 18.23 -37.37
CA ILE A 231 1.21 18.86 -38.40
C ILE A 231 0.18 17.83 -38.84
N ASP A 232 -1.10 18.10 -38.62
CA ASP A 232 -2.20 17.28 -39.14
C ASP A 232 -2.64 17.87 -40.49
N ALA A 233 -2.53 17.09 -41.57
CA ALA A 233 -2.78 17.53 -42.94
C ALA A 233 -4.25 17.34 -43.39
N ARG A 234 -5.20 17.44 -42.44
CA ARG A 234 -6.65 17.52 -42.70
C ARG A 234 -7.04 18.96 -43.09
N PRO A 235 -8.23 19.23 -43.70
CA PRO A 235 -8.46 20.45 -44.51
C PRO A 235 -8.44 21.81 -43.76
N LEU A 236 -8.21 21.81 -42.44
CA LEU A 236 -7.75 22.97 -41.69
C LEU A 236 -6.41 22.62 -41.02
N PHE A 237 -5.36 23.41 -41.28
CA PHE A 237 -4.07 23.28 -40.59
C PHE A 237 -4.25 23.62 -39.11
N ILE A 238 -4.38 22.59 -38.26
CA ILE A 238 -4.36 22.77 -36.81
C ILE A 238 -2.99 22.31 -36.30
N ILE A 239 -2.19 23.26 -35.81
CA ILE A 239 -0.91 22.98 -35.15
C ILE A 239 -1.22 22.62 -33.69
N TRP A 240 -1.05 21.36 -33.33
CA TRP A 240 -1.11 20.95 -31.92
C TRP A 240 0.31 20.95 -31.35
N GLY A 241 0.51 21.67 -30.25
CA GLY A 241 1.67 21.44 -29.40
C GLY A 241 1.61 19.99 -28.89
N THR A 242 2.59 19.17 -29.28
CA THR A 242 2.75 17.83 -28.73
C THR A 242 3.98 17.82 -27.85
N PHE A 243 3.96 17.00 -26.81
CA PHE A 243 5.11 16.77 -25.97
C PHE A 243 5.63 15.36 -26.24
N LYS A 244 6.94 15.18 -26.15
CA LYS A 244 7.56 13.86 -26.12
C LYS A 244 8.06 13.60 -24.71
N SER A 245 7.49 12.58 -24.08
CA SER A 245 8.01 12.02 -22.85
C SER A 245 9.36 11.31 -23.10
N PRO A 246 10.32 11.39 -22.18
CA PRO A 246 11.61 10.71 -22.26
C PRO A 246 11.49 9.24 -21.81
N LEU A 247 10.39 8.86 -21.15
CA LEU A 247 10.15 7.51 -20.66
C LEU A 247 9.65 6.59 -21.78
N LYS A 248 10.05 5.32 -21.73
CA LYS A 248 9.56 4.28 -22.66
C LYS A 248 8.06 4.07 -22.48
N LYS A 249 7.33 3.73 -23.55
CA LYS A 249 5.90 3.39 -23.48
C LYS A 249 5.62 2.22 -22.51
N ALA A 250 6.55 1.27 -22.41
CA ALA A 250 6.46 0.15 -21.47
C ALA A 250 6.40 0.60 -20.01
N VAL A 251 7.07 1.70 -19.64
CA VAL A 251 7.04 2.26 -18.27
C VAL A 251 5.63 2.74 -17.92
N TYR A 252 4.99 3.47 -18.83
CA TYR A 252 3.61 3.93 -18.65
C TYR A 252 2.62 2.77 -18.48
N LYS A 253 2.80 1.71 -19.28
CA LYS A 253 2.00 0.49 -19.15
C LYS A 253 2.25 -0.21 -17.81
N ALA A 254 3.50 -0.34 -17.40
CA ALA A 254 3.89 -0.97 -16.14
C ALA A 254 3.32 -0.21 -14.92
N LEU A 255 3.45 1.12 -14.91
CA LEU A 255 2.87 1.99 -13.89
C LEU A 255 1.34 1.83 -13.84
N PHE A 256 0.67 1.84 -15.00
CA PHE A 256 -0.77 1.60 -15.07
C PHE A 256 -1.14 0.24 -14.46
N SER A 257 -0.47 -0.85 -14.86
CA SER A 257 -0.75 -2.19 -14.34
C SER A 257 -0.53 -2.30 -12.84
N LEU A 258 0.55 -1.69 -12.32
CA LEU A 258 0.87 -1.71 -10.89
C LEU A 258 -0.17 -0.91 -10.06
N LEU A 259 -0.51 0.30 -10.50
CA LEU A 259 -1.53 1.15 -9.88
C LEU A 259 -2.95 0.59 -10.07
N SER A 260 -3.11 -0.35 -11.01
CA SER A 260 -4.37 -1.03 -11.26
C SER A 260 -4.57 -2.31 -10.46
N ARG A 261 -3.61 -2.71 -9.63
CA ARG A 261 -3.70 -3.97 -8.88
C ARG A 261 -4.90 -3.98 -7.93
N PRO A 262 -5.53 -5.16 -7.69
CA PRO A 262 -6.69 -5.29 -6.81
C PRO A 262 -6.47 -4.76 -5.38
N TYR A 263 -5.21 -4.68 -4.94
CA TYR A 263 -4.85 -4.15 -3.62
C TYR A 263 -5.43 -2.77 -3.37
N TRP A 264 -5.29 -1.86 -4.32
CA TRP A 264 -5.73 -0.47 -4.20
C TRP A 264 -7.25 -0.32 -4.11
N GLN A 265 -8.01 -1.35 -4.44
CA GLN A 265 -9.48 -1.30 -4.46
C GLN A 265 -10.10 -1.82 -3.16
N ARG A 266 -9.33 -2.40 -2.25
CA ARG A 266 -9.89 -3.05 -1.06
C ARG A 266 -10.37 -2.03 -0.04
N MET A 267 -11.53 -2.31 0.54
CA MET A 267 -12.06 -1.50 1.64
C MET A 267 -11.12 -1.44 2.86
N TRP A 268 -10.54 -2.57 3.24
CA TRP A 268 -9.75 -2.67 4.47
C TRP A 268 -8.42 -1.92 4.42
N ILE A 269 -7.83 -1.70 3.23
CA ILE A 269 -6.56 -0.95 3.12
C ILE A 269 -6.70 0.47 3.68
N LEU A 270 -7.92 1.02 3.73
CA LEU A 270 -8.16 2.35 4.27
C LEU A 270 -7.73 2.43 5.74
N GLN A 271 -8.04 1.43 6.57
CA GLN A 271 -7.54 1.39 7.95
C GLN A 271 -6.07 0.97 8.00
N GLU A 272 -5.70 -0.05 7.23
CA GLU A 272 -4.35 -0.63 7.26
C GLU A 272 -3.29 0.44 6.91
N VAL A 273 -3.52 1.19 5.83
CA VAL A 273 -2.61 2.27 5.35
C VAL A 273 -2.78 3.55 6.17
N ALA A 274 -4.00 3.89 6.63
CA ALA A 274 -4.17 5.08 7.48
C ALA A 274 -3.42 4.97 8.80
N MET A 275 -3.28 3.77 9.36
CA MET A 275 -2.47 3.52 10.56
C MET A 275 -0.98 3.33 10.26
N ALA A 276 -0.61 3.10 9.00
CA ALA A 276 0.78 2.89 8.60
C ALA A 276 1.64 4.14 8.76
N ARG A 277 2.94 3.95 8.94
CA ARG A 277 3.92 5.05 8.95
C ARG A 277 4.31 5.43 7.50
N PRO A 278 4.82 6.65 7.23
CA PRO A 278 5.15 7.07 5.86
C PRO A 278 6.32 6.27 5.26
N ASP A 279 7.11 5.62 6.12
CA ASP A 279 8.19 4.69 5.77
C ASP A 279 7.72 3.23 5.65
N ALA A 280 6.42 2.97 5.73
CA ALA A 280 5.85 1.64 5.53
C ALA A 280 6.34 1.02 4.21
N PRO A 281 6.93 -0.18 4.24
CA PRO A 281 7.44 -0.83 3.05
C PRO A 281 6.28 -1.33 2.18
N VAL A 282 6.26 -0.85 0.94
CA VAL A 282 5.39 -1.31 -0.15
C VAL A 282 6.18 -2.27 -1.01
N VAL A 283 5.88 -3.56 -0.84
CA VAL A 283 6.59 -4.68 -1.43
C VAL A 283 5.81 -5.22 -2.63
N CYS A 284 6.51 -5.41 -3.75
CA CYS A 284 6.00 -6.01 -4.96
C CYS A 284 7.06 -6.95 -5.55
N GLY A 285 6.83 -8.26 -5.44
CA GLY A 285 7.87 -9.26 -5.74
C GLY A 285 9.13 -8.99 -4.92
N LYS A 286 10.28 -8.81 -5.60
CA LYS A 286 11.57 -8.50 -4.96
C LYS A 286 11.81 -7.01 -4.73
N SER A 287 10.98 -6.15 -5.31
CA SER A 287 11.10 -4.70 -5.18
C SER A 287 10.35 -4.21 -3.94
N CYS A 288 10.89 -3.21 -3.26
CA CYS A 288 10.27 -2.58 -2.09
C CYS A 288 10.47 -1.07 -2.16
N LEU A 289 9.45 -0.25 -1.91
CA LEU A 289 9.58 1.20 -1.78
C LEU A 289 8.87 1.68 -0.51
N PRO A 290 9.32 2.75 0.15
CA PRO A 290 8.56 3.31 1.26
C PRO A 290 7.28 3.97 0.73
N TRP A 291 6.19 3.94 1.52
CA TRP A 291 4.90 4.52 1.16
C TRP A 291 5.01 5.98 0.68
N ARG A 292 5.85 6.78 1.34
CA ARG A 292 6.12 8.17 0.95
C ARG A 292 6.60 8.31 -0.51
N ASP A 293 7.39 7.37 -1.03
CA ASP A 293 7.89 7.45 -2.42
C ASP A 293 6.74 7.19 -3.41
N ILE A 294 5.86 6.24 -3.09
CA ILE A 294 4.64 5.99 -3.88
C ILE A 294 3.76 7.24 -3.88
N HIS A 295 3.63 7.92 -2.74
CA HIS A 295 2.88 9.17 -2.63
C HIS A 295 3.50 10.32 -3.43
N GLU A 296 4.81 10.55 -3.32
CA GLU A 296 5.52 11.58 -4.10
C GLU A 296 5.35 11.35 -5.61
N ALA A 297 5.44 10.09 -6.06
CA ALA A 297 5.19 9.76 -7.45
C ALA A 297 3.73 9.99 -7.86
N ALA A 298 2.77 9.69 -6.98
CA ALA A 298 1.35 9.98 -7.25
C ALA A 298 1.09 11.49 -7.35
N LEU A 299 1.71 12.31 -6.51
CA LEU A 299 1.62 13.78 -6.57
C LEU A 299 2.20 14.32 -7.88
N PHE A 300 3.36 13.82 -8.31
CA PHE A 300 3.94 14.20 -9.60
C PHE A 300 2.98 13.92 -10.77
N ILE A 301 2.30 12.78 -10.75
CA ILE A 301 1.33 12.40 -11.79
C ILE A 301 0.08 13.28 -11.72
N SER A 302 -0.46 13.50 -10.51
CA SER A 302 -1.66 14.32 -10.28
C SER A 302 -1.45 15.77 -10.73
N ASN A 303 -0.29 16.35 -10.41
CA ASN A 303 0.06 17.73 -10.78
C ASN A 303 0.29 17.92 -12.29
N ASP A 304 0.48 16.84 -13.06
CA ASP A 304 0.71 16.89 -14.50
C ASP A 304 -0.17 15.89 -15.28
N GLU A 305 -1.43 15.81 -14.88
CA GLU A 305 -2.41 14.87 -15.42
C GLU A 305 -2.60 15.01 -16.94
N THR A 306 -2.59 16.25 -17.45
CA THR A 306 -2.81 16.55 -18.88
C THR A 306 -1.75 15.95 -19.80
N ARG A 307 -0.52 15.76 -19.30
CA ARG A 307 0.61 15.22 -20.06
C ARG A 307 0.98 13.82 -19.59
N PHE A 308 1.40 13.67 -18.34
CA PHE A 308 1.84 12.38 -17.79
C PHE A 308 0.67 11.41 -17.65
N GLY A 309 -0.43 11.84 -17.02
CA GLY A 309 -1.63 11.03 -16.85
C GLY A 309 -2.18 10.57 -18.20
N ARG A 310 -2.22 11.47 -19.19
CA ARG A 310 -2.64 11.13 -20.56
C ARG A 310 -1.78 10.04 -21.22
N GLU A 311 -0.46 10.12 -21.12
CA GLU A 311 0.44 9.08 -21.67
C GLU A 311 0.25 7.74 -20.96
N LEU A 312 0.07 7.76 -19.63
CA LEU A 312 -0.22 6.56 -18.83
C LEU A 312 -1.45 5.81 -19.36
N VAL A 313 -2.56 6.53 -19.54
CA VAL A 313 -3.85 5.97 -19.99
C VAL A 313 -3.83 5.58 -21.45
N GLY A 314 -3.22 6.42 -22.29
CA GLY A 314 -3.04 6.17 -23.71
C GLY A 314 -2.12 4.99 -24.01
N SER A 315 -1.34 4.51 -23.03
CA SER A 315 -0.49 3.34 -23.19
C SER A 315 -1.28 2.01 -23.19
N THR A 316 -2.44 1.96 -22.53
CA THR A 316 -3.23 0.74 -22.29
C THR A 316 -4.57 0.71 -23.01
N ARG A 317 -5.21 1.85 -23.27
CA ARG A 317 -6.43 1.92 -24.08
C ARG A 317 -6.09 2.11 -25.57
N PRO A 318 -6.71 1.35 -26.51
CA PRO A 318 -6.59 1.67 -27.92
C PRO A 318 -7.13 3.09 -28.18
N ARG A 319 -6.43 3.87 -29.02
CA ARG A 319 -6.85 5.23 -29.43
C ARG A 319 -8.14 5.14 -30.26
N ILE A 320 -9.29 4.98 -29.63
CA ILE A 320 -10.58 4.91 -30.34
C ILE A 320 -11.27 6.28 -30.41
N LEU A 321 -10.87 7.30 -29.62
CA LEU A 321 -11.47 8.63 -29.72
C LEU A 321 -10.42 9.76 -29.72
N GLU A 322 -10.40 10.49 -30.84
CA GLU A 322 -9.78 11.81 -30.98
C GLU A 322 -10.58 12.85 -30.18
N SER A 323 -9.86 13.89 -29.68
CA SER A 323 -10.40 15.15 -29.15
C SER A 323 -11.39 15.11 -27.97
N TRP A 324 -10.83 15.25 -26.76
CA TRP A 324 -11.21 16.20 -25.70
C TRP A 324 -12.70 16.52 -25.42
N SER A 325 -13.14 16.21 -24.18
CA SER A 325 -13.50 17.23 -23.18
C SER A 325 -13.47 16.60 -21.77
N PHE A 326 -12.59 17.10 -20.90
CA PHE A 326 -12.41 16.59 -19.53
C PHE A 326 -13.63 16.86 -18.62
N GLU A 327 -14.52 17.81 -18.97
CA GLU A 327 -15.69 18.14 -18.16
C GLU A 327 -16.94 17.28 -18.44
N PHE A 328 -17.04 16.62 -19.60
CA PHE A 328 -18.27 15.89 -19.99
C PHE A 328 -18.24 14.37 -19.75
N ALA A 329 -17.14 13.83 -19.22
CA ALA A 329 -17.06 12.42 -18.78
C ALA A 329 -17.64 12.18 -17.37
N ARG A 330 -18.14 13.22 -16.67
CA ARG A 330 -18.78 13.07 -15.35
C ARG A 330 -20.13 12.35 -15.42
N ASP A 331 -20.88 12.49 -16.52
CA ASP A 331 -22.32 12.13 -16.56
C ASP A 331 -22.73 11.06 -17.57
N ARG A 332 -21.82 10.57 -18.43
CA ARG A 332 -22.11 9.43 -19.31
C ARG A 332 -21.02 8.37 -19.20
N VAL A 333 -21.13 7.54 -18.17
CA VAL A 333 -21.44 6.09 -18.26
C VAL A 333 -21.40 5.57 -16.82
N VAL A 334 -22.56 5.50 -16.16
CA VAL A 334 -22.71 4.91 -14.81
C VAL A 334 -22.30 3.42 -14.79
N GLN A 335 -22.20 2.77 -15.95
CA GLN A 335 -21.79 1.37 -16.13
C GLN A 335 -20.29 1.14 -16.41
N GLU A 336 -19.49 2.16 -16.75
CA GLU A 336 -18.02 2.06 -16.97
C GLU A 336 -17.24 2.70 -15.79
N ARG A 337 -17.87 2.75 -14.62
CA ARG A 337 -17.33 3.35 -13.39
C ARG A 337 -16.10 2.65 -12.80
N ASP A 338 -15.71 1.50 -13.33
CA ASP A 338 -14.70 0.66 -12.69
C ASP A 338 -13.26 1.18 -12.83
N TRP A 339 -12.97 2.08 -13.77
CA TRP A 339 -11.60 2.60 -13.97
C TRP A 339 -11.57 3.95 -14.69
N SER A 340 -11.70 5.07 -13.97
CA SER A 340 -11.16 6.35 -14.45
C SER A 340 -9.74 6.50 -13.89
N SER A 341 -8.76 6.59 -14.77
CA SER A 341 -7.34 6.71 -14.45
C SER A 341 -6.98 7.85 -13.49
N GLU A 342 -7.72 8.96 -13.60
CA GLU A 342 -7.62 10.14 -12.74
C GLU A 342 -7.83 9.79 -11.25
N ARG A 343 -8.56 8.71 -10.98
CA ARG A 343 -8.80 8.24 -9.60
C ARG A 343 -7.65 7.42 -9.02
N MET A 344 -6.73 6.88 -9.83
CA MET A 344 -5.69 5.98 -9.32
C MET A 344 -4.69 6.69 -8.40
N TRP A 345 -4.15 7.81 -8.87
CA TRP A 345 -3.25 8.64 -8.06
C TRP A 345 -4.00 9.45 -7.02
N ASN A 346 -5.22 9.93 -7.32
CA ASN A 346 -6.04 10.62 -6.33
C ASN A 346 -6.39 9.72 -5.14
N LEU A 347 -6.65 8.43 -5.36
CA LEU A 347 -6.81 7.44 -4.29
C LEU A 347 -5.56 7.37 -3.40
N LEU A 348 -4.36 7.26 -3.98
CA LEU A 348 -3.10 7.21 -3.22
C LEU A 348 -2.87 8.50 -2.42
N THR A 349 -3.13 9.65 -3.05
CA THR A 349 -3.03 10.97 -2.40
C THR A 349 -4.04 11.11 -1.26
N ASP A 350 -5.29 10.72 -1.46
CA ASP A 350 -6.33 10.80 -0.43
C ASP A 350 -6.09 9.81 0.72
N MET A 351 -5.62 8.59 0.43
CA MET A 351 -5.18 7.66 1.49
C MET A 351 -4.03 8.25 2.32
N THR A 352 -3.10 8.96 1.68
CA THR A 352 -1.98 9.60 2.41
C THR A 352 -2.45 10.79 3.23
N LYS A 353 -3.40 11.59 2.75
CA LYS A 353 -4.04 12.65 3.56
C LYS A 353 -4.76 12.07 4.77
N VAL A 354 -5.52 10.98 4.59
CA VAL A 354 -6.16 10.27 5.71
C VAL A 354 -5.11 9.80 6.71
N GLN A 355 -4.00 9.21 6.25
CA GLN A 355 -2.89 8.78 7.10
C GLN A 355 -2.24 9.95 7.88
N GLN A 356 -2.02 11.11 7.25
CA GLN A 356 -1.47 12.30 7.90
C GLN A 356 -2.42 12.83 8.98
N ASN A 357 -3.72 12.93 8.67
CA ASN A 357 -4.75 13.38 9.60
C ASN A 357 -4.88 12.46 10.82
N GLN A 358 -4.54 11.16 10.72
CA GLN A 358 -4.49 10.28 11.90
C GLN A 358 -3.39 10.69 12.91
N LYS A 359 -2.27 11.28 12.43
CA LYS A 359 -1.06 11.53 13.23
C LYS A 359 -0.99 12.92 13.85
N GLU A 360 -1.55 13.95 13.23
CA GLU A 360 -1.30 15.36 13.58
C GLU A 360 -1.98 15.86 14.87
N SER A 361 -2.90 15.12 15.47
CA SER A 361 -3.69 15.63 16.62
C SER A 361 -3.19 15.11 17.97
N THR A 362 -2.00 15.57 18.36
CA THR A 362 -1.55 15.75 19.76
C THR A 362 -1.66 17.19 20.24
N ALA A 363 -2.03 18.15 19.40
CA ALA A 363 -2.19 19.56 19.78
C ALA A 363 -3.62 20.06 19.56
N GLU A 364 -4.11 20.82 20.54
CA GLU A 364 -5.37 21.56 20.55
C GLU A 364 -5.55 22.43 19.30
N VAL A 365 -6.32 21.99 18.31
CA VAL A 365 -6.95 22.90 17.33
C VAL A 365 -8.37 22.43 17.03
N ASP A 366 -9.31 23.14 17.65
CA ASP A 366 -10.75 23.00 17.53
C ASP A 366 -11.28 23.67 16.25
N THR A 367 -10.84 23.19 15.08
CA THR A 367 -11.49 23.49 13.79
C THR A 367 -11.63 22.21 12.98
N ARG A 368 -12.52 21.33 13.43
CA ARG A 368 -12.87 20.05 12.76
C ARG A 368 -13.47 20.33 11.38
N HIS A 369 -12.63 20.33 10.34
CA HIS A 369 -13.07 20.66 8.99
C HIS A 369 -14.03 19.57 8.47
N PRO A 370 -15.25 19.93 7.98
CA PRO A 370 -16.21 18.94 7.45
C PRO A 370 -15.64 18.03 6.34
N PHE A 371 -14.59 18.49 5.65
CA PHE A 371 -13.94 17.77 4.57
C PHE A 371 -13.10 16.57 5.01
N GLU A 372 -12.70 16.48 6.28
CA GLU A 372 -11.95 15.32 6.81
C GLU A 372 -12.77 14.03 6.81
N VAL A 373 -14.09 14.15 6.97
CA VAL A 373 -15.02 13.00 6.91
C VAL A 373 -15.31 12.62 5.46
N LEU A 374 -15.32 13.58 4.54
CA LEU A 374 -15.64 13.35 3.13
C LEU A 374 -14.62 12.46 2.43
N GLN A 375 -13.33 12.62 2.71
CA GLN A 375 -12.27 11.81 2.09
C GLN A 375 -12.45 10.30 2.38
N PRO A 376 -12.51 9.83 3.65
CA PRO A 376 -12.81 8.45 3.98
C PRO A 376 -14.11 7.92 3.37
N LEU A 377 -15.18 8.73 3.33
CA LEU A 377 -16.46 8.33 2.75
C LEU A 377 -16.38 8.13 1.23
N VAL A 378 -15.66 9.00 0.52
CA VAL A 378 -15.44 8.87 -0.93
C VAL A 378 -14.60 7.62 -1.23
N LEU A 379 -13.53 7.40 -0.45
CA LEU A 379 -12.69 6.21 -0.56
C LEU A 379 -13.50 4.93 -0.31
N ALA A 380 -14.33 4.90 0.73
CA ALA A 380 -15.20 3.77 1.06
C ALA A 380 -16.28 3.49 0.02
N ARG A 381 -16.87 4.54 -0.55
CA ARG A 381 -17.88 4.43 -1.62
C ARG A 381 -17.31 3.71 -2.84
N ASP A 382 -16.07 4.00 -3.19
CA ASP A 382 -15.43 3.49 -4.40
C ASP A 382 -14.67 2.17 -4.15
N ALA A 383 -14.50 1.76 -2.90
CA ALA A 383 -13.84 0.52 -2.52
C ALA A 383 -14.70 -0.74 -2.81
N LYS A 384 -14.02 -1.79 -3.22
CA LYS A 384 -14.54 -3.16 -3.31
C LYS A 384 -14.58 -3.80 -1.92
N ILE A 385 -15.70 -4.45 -1.67
CA ILE A 385 -16.01 -5.15 -0.43
C ILE A 385 -16.32 -6.62 -0.73
N THR A 386 -16.08 -7.49 0.25
CA THR A 386 -16.46 -8.90 0.18
C THR A 386 -17.81 -9.12 0.85
N GLU A 387 -18.00 -8.53 2.04
CA GLU A 387 -19.28 -8.51 2.76
C GLU A 387 -19.84 -7.08 2.78
N GLU A 388 -21.16 -6.89 2.62
CA GLU A 388 -21.80 -5.56 2.60
C GLU A 388 -21.49 -4.72 3.85
N LYS A 389 -21.39 -5.38 5.01
CA LYS A 389 -21.06 -4.74 6.29
C LYS A 389 -19.67 -4.08 6.29
N ASP A 390 -18.73 -4.59 5.50
CA ASP A 390 -17.37 -4.07 5.43
C ASP A 390 -17.36 -2.62 4.94
N ARG A 391 -18.36 -2.19 4.16
CA ARG A 391 -18.49 -0.80 3.70
C ARG A 391 -18.66 0.18 4.85
N VAL A 392 -19.27 -0.27 5.96
CA VAL A 392 -19.40 0.50 7.20
C VAL A 392 -18.21 0.22 8.10
N TYR A 393 -17.94 -1.06 8.41
CA TYR A 393 -16.93 -1.43 9.39
C TYR A 393 -15.51 -1.01 8.97
N GLY A 394 -15.23 -1.02 7.67
CA GLY A 394 -13.94 -0.64 7.09
C GLY A 394 -13.58 0.84 7.24
N ILE A 395 -14.50 1.73 7.62
CA ILE A 395 -14.17 3.13 7.94
C ILE A 395 -14.24 3.49 9.42
N LEU A 396 -14.75 2.59 10.29
CA LEU A 396 -14.88 2.87 11.71
C LEU A 396 -13.52 3.05 12.41
N GLY A 397 -12.44 2.49 11.86
CA GLY A 397 -11.09 2.72 12.34
C GLY A 397 -10.49 4.07 11.94
N ILE A 398 -11.13 4.87 11.08
CA ILE A 398 -10.61 6.18 10.70
C ILE A 398 -11.07 7.20 11.74
N ARG A 399 -10.13 7.85 12.43
CA ARG A 399 -10.41 8.81 13.52
C ARG A 399 -11.49 9.85 13.20
N ALA A 400 -11.46 10.45 12.00
CA ALA A 400 -12.46 11.41 11.57
C ALA A 400 -13.91 10.87 11.65
N ILE A 401 -14.10 9.55 11.51
CA ILE A 401 -15.38 8.87 11.64
C ILE A 401 -15.56 8.30 13.06
N ALA A 402 -14.55 7.61 13.59
CA ALA A 402 -14.56 6.96 14.90
C ALA A 402 -14.94 7.93 16.03
N ASP A 403 -14.42 9.16 16.00
CA ASP A 403 -14.66 10.17 17.04
C ASP A 403 -16.10 10.73 16.98
N ARG A 404 -16.84 10.47 15.89
CA ARG A 404 -18.20 10.96 15.65
C ARG A 404 -19.25 9.85 15.77
N VAL A 405 -18.85 8.59 15.64
CA VAL A 405 -19.75 7.45 15.51
C VAL A 405 -19.25 6.29 16.37
N HIS A 406 -20.09 5.83 17.29
CA HIS A 406 -19.79 4.72 18.19
C HIS A 406 -20.51 3.43 17.77
N ILE A 407 -20.17 2.92 16.58
CA ILE A 407 -20.67 1.64 16.08
C ILE A 407 -19.68 0.54 16.46
N VAL A 408 -20.17 -0.53 17.08
CA VAL A 408 -19.38 -1.74 17.35
C VAL A 408 -19.64 -2.75 16.24
N PRO A 409 -18.61 -3.24 15.53
CA PRO A 409 -18.78 -4.27 14.51
C PRO A 409 -19.41 -5.54 15.08
N ASP A 410 -20.50 -5.99 14.44
CA ASP A 410 -21.13 -7.27 14.75
C ASP A 410 -21.49 -8.00 13.45
N TYR A 411 -20.76 -9.09 13.17
CA TYR A 411 -21.04 -9.93 12.02
C TYR A 411 -22.19 -10.91 12.23
N LYS A 412 -22.72 -11.04 13.46
CA LYS A 412 -23.91 -11.85 13.74
C LYS A 412 -25.21 -11.15 13.33
N LEU A 413 -25.22 -9.82 13.21
CA LEU A 413 -26.41 -9.06 12.81
C LEU A 413 -26.91 -9.49 11.43
N PRO A 414 -28.18 -9.89 11.24
CA PRO A 414 -28.70 -10.14 9.90
C PRO A 414 -28.69 -8.84 9.09
N MET A 415 -28.44 -8.93 7.78
CA MET A 415 -28.75 -7.83 6.86
C MET A 415 -30.27 -7.79 6.72
N GLU A 416 -30.97 -7.14 7.66
CA GLU A 416 -32.38 -6.85 7.47
C GLU A 416 -32.49 -5.96 6.23
N VAL A 417 -33.13 -6.47 5.18
CA VAL A 417 -33.57 -5.65 4.06
C VAL A 417 -34.62 -4.73 4.63
N LEU A 418 -34.20 -3.57 5.15
CA LEU A 418 -35.11 -2.50 5.48
C LEU A 418 -35.90 -2.22 4.19
N PRO A 419 -37.23 -2.42 4.16
CA PRO A 419 -38.00 -2.04 3.01
C PRO A 419 -37.78 -0.55 2.82
N ILE A 420 -37.12 -0.18 1.71
CA ILE A 420 -36.92 1.20 1.33
C ILE A 420 -38.34 1.80 1.25
N PRO A 421 -38.70 2.77 2.11
CA PRO A 421 -39.95 3.50 1.92
C PRO A 421 -39.74 4.32 0.64
N TRP A 422 -40.42 3.92 -0.42
CA TRP A 422 -40.45 4.62 -1.71
C TRP A 422 -41.09 6.00 -1.59
#